data_AF-A0A349SY39-F1
#
_entry.id   AF-A0A349SY39-F1
#
_cell.length_a   1.000
_cell.length_b   1.000
_cell.length_c   1.000
_cell.angle_alpha   90.00
_cell.angle_beta   90.00
_cell.angle_gamma   90.00
#
_symmetry.space_group_name_H-M   'P 1'
#
loop_
_entity.id
_entity.type
_entity.pdbx_description
1 polymer ?
#
loop_
_entity_poly.entity_id
_entity_poly.type
_entity_poly.pdbx_seq_one_letter_code
_entity_poly.pdbx_strand_id
1 'polypeptide(L)'
;MTDTITYDRYFLSYSGLSLPLKLVGELDPAEIDNRNTFFGACEDKQGRQILVHKVVYGEVELEHRYGYHDCGALSWVDIRDEEGDTQRLNFAADGSKL
;
A
#
# COMPACT_ATOMS: atom_id res chain seq x y z
N MET A 1 11.54 0.03 18.79
CA MET A 1 11.08 -1.32 18.38
C MET A 1 10.37 -1.11 17.06
N THR A 2 11.09 -1.31 15.95
CA THR A 2 10.50 -1.29 14.61
C THR A 2 9.77 -2.61 14.45
N ASP A 3 8.44 -2.55 14.49
CA ASP A 3 7.59 -3.71 14.20
C ASP A 3 7.98 -4.21 12.80
N THR A 4 8.51 -5.43 12.71
CA THR A 4 8.89 -6.00 11.43
C THR A 4 7.62 -6.44 10.72
N ILE A 5 7.11 -5.61 9.82
CA ILE A 5 5.94 -5.92 9.01
C ILE A 5 6.34 -7.01 8.01
N THR A 6 5.60 -8.12 8.02
CA THR A 6 5.67 -9.15 6.98
C THR A 6 4.62 -8.85 5.92
N TYR A 7 5.02 -8.76 4.66
CA TYR A 7 4.11 -8.49 3.55
C TYR A 7 3.64 -9.80 2.91
N ASP A 8 2.43 -9.81 2.37
CA ASP A 8 1.88 -10.94 1.64
C ASP A 8 2.46 -11.03 0.22
N ARG A 9 2.75 -9.87 -0.40
CA ARG A 9 3.25 -9.75 -1.78
C ARG A 9 4.23 -8.60 -1.96
N TYR A 10 5.10 -8.72 -2.97
CA TYR A 10 6.14 -7.75 -3.30
C TYR A 10 6.06 -7.32 -4.76
N PHE A 11 6.40 -6.07 -5.04
CA PHE A 11 6.29 -5.48 -6.38
C PHE A 11 7.42 -4.50 -6.68
N LEU A 12 7.71 -4.32 -7.97
CA LEU A 12 8.67 -3.34 -8.48
C LEU A 12 8.16 -1.91 -8.36
N SER A 13 6.89 -1.69 -8.66
CA SER A 13 6.31 -0.34 -8.76
C SER A 13 4.79 -0.36 -8.65
N TYR A 14 4.18 0.80 -8.87
CA TYR A 14 2.74 0.96 -9.08
C TYR A 14 2.49 1.74 -10.38
N SER A 15 1.25 1.72 -10.85
CA SER A 15 0.84 2.40 -12.09
C SER A 15 -0.47 3.17 -11.91
N GLY A 16 -0.60 4.27 -12.65
CA GLY A 16 -1.78 5.13 -12.60
C GLY A 16 -1.80 6.05 -11.37
N LEU A 17 -2.91 6.78 -11.25
CA LEU A 17 -3.15 7.75 -10.17
C LEU A 17 -4.36 7.37 -9.29
N SER A 18 -4.97 6.22 -9.57
CA SER A 18 -6.17 5.74 -8.88
C SER A 18 -5.80 5.06 -7.56
N LEU A 19 -6.75 5.07 -6.63
CA LEU A 19 -6.69 4.34 -5.37
C LEU A 19 -7.71 3.19 -5.37
N PRO A 20 -7.39 2.03 -4.74
CA PRO A 20 -6.08 1.63 -4.21
C PRO A 20 -4.98 1.59 -5.28
N LEU A 21 -3.70 1.64 -4.86
CA LEU A 21 -2.59 1.66 -5.81
C LEU A 21 -2.55 0.37 -6.64
N LYS A 22 -2.43 0.51 -7.97
CA LYS A 22 -2.25 -0.64 -8.84
C LYS A 22 -0.78 -1.04 -8.88
N LEU A 23 -0.40 -1.99 -8.04
CA LEU A 23 0.95 -2.56 -7.97
C LEU A 23 1.26 -3.39 -9.23
N VAL A 24 2.50 -3.32 -9.71
CA VAL A 24 2.95 -3.95 -10.96
C VAL A 24 4.37 -4.51 -10.84
N GLY A 25 4.62 -5.56 -11.62
CA GLY A 25 5.91 -6.26 -11.61
C GLY A 25 6.10 -6.99 -10.29
N GLU A 26 5.27 -8.01 -10.06
CA GLU A 26 5.37 -8.86 -8.87
C GLU A 26 6.76 -9.48 -8.75
N LEU A 27 7.24 -9.57 -7.52
CA LEU A 27 8.56 -10.06 -7.16
C LEU A 27 8.43 -11.27 -6.22
N ASP A 28 9.33 -12.23 -6.39
CA ASP A 28 9.53 -13.27 -5.39
C ASP A 28 10.24 -12.68 -4.15
N PRO A 29 10.01 -13.22 -2.94
CA PRO A 29 10.70 -12.77 -1.73
C PRO A 29 12.24 -12.82 -1.83
N ALA A 30 12.79 -13.77 -2.58
CA ALA A 30 14.24 -13.84 -2.80
C ALA A 30 14.79 -12.66 -3.65
N GLU A 31 13.93 -11.99 -4.42
CA GLU A 31 14.32 -10.86 -5.24
C GLU A 31 14.43 -9.55 -4.46
N ILE A 32 13.82 -9.45 -3.27
CA ILE A 32 13.87 -8.23 -2.47
C ILE A 32 15.20 -8.08 -1.69
N ASP A 33 15.88 -9.18 -1.37
CA ASP A 33 17.10 -9.18 -0.55
C ASP A 33 18.25 -8.35 -1.14
N ASN A 34 18.32 -8.22 -2.47
CA ASN A 34 19.36 -7.45 -3.17
C ASN A 34 18.82 -6.17 -3.81
N ARG A 35 17.63 -5.70 -3.42
CA ARG A 35 17.02 -4.50 -3.99
C ARG A 35 17.07 -3.34 -3.02
N ASN A 36 17.46 -2.19 -3.56
CA ASN A 36 17.39 -0.93 -2.85
C ASN A 36 15.96 -0.47 -2.66
N THR A 37 15.03 -0.84 -3.55
CA THR A 37 13.64 -0.38 -3.49
C THR A 37 12.68 -1.46 -3.93
N PHE A 38 11.58 -1.62 -3.20
CA PHE A 38 10.44 -2.46 -3.56
C PHE A 38 9.15 -1.92 -2.91
N PHE A 39 8.01 -2.42 -3.37
CA PHE A 39 6.72 -2.21 -2.73
C PHE A 39 6.27 -3.49 -2.02
N GLY A 40 5.95 -3.41 -0.74
CA GLY A 40 5.36 -4.51 0.03
C GLY A 40 3.87 -4.26 0.27
N ALA A 41 3.04 -5.27 0.10
CA ALA A 41 1.59 -5.16 0.31
C ALA A 41 1.07 -6.23 1.27
N CYS A 42 0.11 -5.84 2.13
CA CYS A 42 -0.72 -6.78 2.88
C CYS A 42 -2.14 -6.77 2.33
N GLU A 43 -2.77 -7.94 2.29
CA GLU A 43 -4.11 -8.13 1.75
C GLU A 43 -5.07 -8.61 2.85
N ASP A 44 -6.35 -8.26 2.73
CA ASP A 44 -7.39 -8.85 3.58
C ASP A 44 -7.79 -10.26 3.09
N LYS A 45 -8.73 -10.88 3.81
CA LYS A 45 -9.24 -12.23 3.48
C LYS A 45 -9.92 -12.32 2.10
N GLN A 46 -10.23 -11.19 1.47
CA GLN A 46 -10.84 -11.10 0.14
C GLN A 46 -9.80 -10.76 -0.94
N GLY A 47 -8.50 -10.68 -0.59
CA GLY A 47 -7.42 -10.33 -1.51
C GLY A 47 -7.33 -8.83 -1.82
N ARG A 48 -7.93 -7.97 -0.99
CA ARG A 48 -7.88 -6.51 -1.19
C ARG A 48 -6.72 -5.93 -0.40
N GLN A 49 -5.95 -5.04 -1.01
CA GLN A 49 -4.83 -4.36 -0.35
C GLN A 49 -5.33 -3.56 0.85
N ILE A 50 -4.78 -3.80 2.04
CA ILE A 50 -5.05 -3.02 3.26
C ILE A 50 -3.85 -2.19 3.68
N LEU A 51 -2.66 -2.56 3.22
CA LEU A 51 -1.41 -1.85 3.44
C LEU A 51 -0.57 -1.91 2.17
N VAL A 52 0.06 -0.79 1.82
CA VAL A 52 1.13 -0.73 0.82
C VAL A 52 2.26 0.13 1.38
N HIS A 53 3.47 -0.41 1.37
CA HIS A 53 4.69 0.29 1.73
C HIS A 53 5.61 0.41 0.53
N LYS A 54 6.20 1.60 0.32
CA LYS A 54 7.43 1.74 -0.45
C LYS A 54 8.60 1.59 0.51
N VAL A 55 9.38 0.54 0.34
CA VAL A 55 10.57 0.29 1.15
C VAL A 55 11.80 0.70 0.34
N VAL A 56 12.65 1.54 0.92
CA VAL A 56 13.90 2.01 0.32
C VAL A 56 15.04 1.81 1.30
N TYR A 57 16.05 1.02 0.92
CA TYR A 57 17.16 0.57 1.76
C TYR A 57 16.72 0.01 3.13
N GLY A 58 15.58 -0.70 3.14
CA GLY A 58 15.02 -1.31 4.35
C GLY A 58 14.10 -0.40 5.17
N GLU A 59 14.03 0.90 4.86
CA GLU A 59 13.17 1.87 5.54
C GLU A 59 11.87 2.11 4.78
N VAL A 60 10.76 2.34 5.49
CA VAL A 60 9.47 2.65 4.88
C VAL A 60 9.40 4.15 4.57
N GLU A 61 9.61 4.51 3.31
CA GLU A 61 9.49 5.91 2.86
C GLU A 61 8.04 6.32 2.68
N LEU A 62 7.17 5.46 2.15
CA LEU A 62 5.75 5.77 1.93
C LEU A 62 4.87 4.64 2.47
N GLU A 63 3.75 5.02 3.10
CA GLU A 63 2.75 4.09 3.62
C GLU A 63 1.34 4.50 3.15
N HIS A 64 0.60 3.56 2.58
CA HIS A 64 -0.82 3.69 2.30
C HIS A 64 -1.58 2.63 3.09
N ARG A 65 -2.56 3.04 3.89
CA ARG A 65 -3.51 2.14 4.58
C ARG A 65 -4.89 2.32 4.02
N TYR A 66 -5.55 1.23 3.69
CA TYR A 66 -6.86 1.26 3.06
C TYR A 66 -7.92 0.67 3.97
N GLY A 67 -9.07 1.33 4.03
CA GLY A 67 -10.30 0.76 4.56
C GLY A 67 -11.40 0.74 3.51
N TYR A 68 -12.24 -0.27 3.58
CA TYR A 68 -13.30 -0.52 2.62
C TYR A 68 -14.66 -0.50 3.29
N HIS A 69 -15.67 -0.07 2.55
CA HIS A 69 -17.07 -0.24 2.90
C HIS A 69 -17.46 -1.72 2.82
N ASP A 70 -18.57 -2.10 3.46
CA ASP A 70 -19.11 -3.46 3.41
C ASP A 70 -19.44 -3.91 1.97
N CYS A 71 -19.78 -2.96 1.09
CA CYS A 71 -20.02 -3.20 -0.33
C CYS A 71 -18.77 -3.50 -1.15
N GLY A 72 -17.58 -3.39 -0.55
CA GLY A 72 -16.31 -3.63 -1.23
C GLY A 72 -15.59 -2.39 -1.73
N ALA A 73 -16.28 -1.25 -1.82
CA ALA A 73 -15.71 0.01 -2.31
C ALA A 73 -14.71 0.62 -1.32
N LEU A 74 -13.74 1.38 -1.81
CA LEU A 74 -12.81 2.12 -0.97
C LEU A 74 -13.58 3.13 -0.10
N SER A 75 -13.35 3.11 1.20
CA SER A 75 -13.99 4.00 2.17
C SER A 75 -13.06 5.12 2.59
N TRP A 76 -11.80 4.78 2.87
CA TRP A 76 -10.79 5.76 3.24
C TRP A 76 -9.39 5.25 2.88
N VAL A 77 -8.47 6.18 2.73
CA VAL A 77 -7.03 5.90 2.71
C VAL A 77 -6.32 6.85 3.65
N ASP A 78 -5.40 6.32 4.46
CA ASP A 78 -4.34 7.11 5.10
C ASP A 78 -3.09 7.00 4.25
N ILE A 79 -2.50 8.15 3.91
CA ILE A 79 -1.27 8.25 3.14
C ILE A 79 -0.25 8.95 4.00
N ARG A 80 0.88 8.28 4.27
CA ARG A 80 2.11 8.87 4.79
C ARG A 80 3.12 8.98 3.66
N ASP A 81 3.62 10.17 3.41
CA ASP A 81 4.65 10.41 2.41
C ASP A 81 6.08 10.26 2.97
N GLU A 82 7.05 10.54 2.10
CA GLU A 82 8.49 10.44 2.35
C GLU A 82 9.00 11.47 3.38
N GLU A 83 8.26 12.57 3.58
CA GLU A 83 8.53 13.58 4.61
C GLU A 83 7.90 13.19 5.97
N GLY A 84 7.07 12.15 5.98
CA GLY A 84 6.36 11.65 7.16
C GLY A 84 5.01 12.32 7.38
N ASP A 85 4.58 13.21 6.47
CA ASP A 85 3.30 13.88 6.56
C ASP A 85 2.17 12.90 6.26
N THR A 86 1.14 12.94 7.10
CA THR A 86 -0.01 12.05 6.99
C THR A 86 -1.27 12.79 6.58
N GLN A 87 -1.95 12.28 5.56
CA GLN A 87 -3.28 12.75 5.17
C GLN A 87 -4.27 11.60 5.07
N ARG A 88 -5.52 11.86 5.45
CA ARG A 88 -6.64 10.96 5.21
C ARG A 88 -7.52 11.48 4.08
N LEU A 89 -7.86 10.62 3.13
CA LEU A 89 -8.93 10.86 2.18
C LEU A 89 -10.10 9.92 2.48
N ASN A 90 -11.33 10.44 2.41
CA ASN A 90 -12.56 9.66 2.60
C ASN A 90 -13.34 9.61 1.29
N PHE A 91 -14.10 8.54 1.11
CA PHE A 91 -14.88 8.28 -0.08
C PHE A 91 -16.26 7.77 0.30
N ALA A 92 -17.27 8.23 -0.42
CA ALA A 92 -18.61 7.65 -0.34
C ALA A 92 -18.64 6.26 -1.01
N ALA A 93 -19.69 5.50 -0.73
CA ALA A 93 -19.85 4.14 -1.28
C ALA A 93 -19.96 4.09 -2.81
N ASP A 94 -20.23 5.22 -3.48
CA ASP A 94 -20.22 5.37 -4.93
C ASP A 94 -18.84 5.71 -5.52
N GLY A 95 -17.82 5.84 -4.67
CA GLY A 95 -16.45 6.17 -5.05
C GLY A 95 -16.15 7.67 -5.16
N SER A 96 -17.11 8.55 -4.90
CA SER A 96 -16.86 9.99 -4.86
C SER A 96 -16.03 10.37 -3.62
N LYS A 97 -15.06 11.28 -3.81
CA LYS A 97 -14.24 11.81 -2.71
C LYS A 97 -15.07 12.77 -1.86
N LEU A 98 -14.93 12.68 -0.53
CA LEU A 98 -15.56 13.51 0.48
C LEU A 98 -14.64 14.63 0.97
#